data_AF-C5DZ48-F1
#
_entry.id   AF-C5DZ48-F1
#
_cell.length_a   1.000
_cell.length_b   1.000
_cell.length_c   1.000
_cell.angle_alpha   90.00
_cell.angle_beta   90.00
_cell.angle_gamma   90.00
#
_symmetry.space_group_name_H-M   'P 1'
#
loop_
_entity.id
_entity.type
_entity.pdbx_description
1 polymer ?
#
loop_
_entity_poly.entity_id
_entity_poly.type
_entity_poly.pdbx_seq_one_letter_code
_entity_poly.pdbx_strand_id
1 'polypeptide(L)'
;MKSDLDGYEVRIKSLENQTAHYSEQALLEQEQRVLASLREITQNVIAMGQENSLVEIKGELESKEESELVIDPSGFQEKIDTFVELVELLKVTHLEQETLDNFLRYTISSSNLLQINSVQDAKYVELESQVKELEQGTLESHKREIEATKGQIKNLCQELSMAQDSINETFLDTSNALEECDALLNELTQLRMEKQTSEEADTIEDDPVSQTYEDWESLQKSKLELRLLEEETSRLQSRVESYEDYQKRSRQLSNNDPRMLQNHKALELLVELWMTKFLPQPGISHLELFPQSRKFQFDVEPTFTVVITLADQTTFQNVQVYRKDAKSLVMDHGLNDEIKNSYLGTNNIYNGLNDIIHTLQRRVQAKGSN
;
A
#
# COMPACT_ATOMS: atom_id res chain seq x y z
N MET A 1 3.68 15.81 53.59
CA MET A 1 3.57 14.35 53.47
C MET A 1 2.14 13.82 53.56
N LYS A 2 1.29 14.19 54.54
CA LYS A 2 -0.15 13.82 54.48
C LYS A 2 -0.95 14.63 53.44
N SER A 3 -0.51 15.85 53.13
CA SER A 3 -1.16 16.78 52.22
C SER A 3 -1.14 16.35 50.75
N ASP A 4 -0.10 15.64 50.31
CA ASP A 4 0.09 15.31 48.89
C ASP A 4 -0.65 14.03 48.49
N LEU A 5 -0.80 13.07 49.43
CA LEU A 5 -1.65 11.88 49.23
C LEU A 5 -3.13 12.24 49.09
N ASP A 6 -3.63 13.21 49.88
CA ASP A 6 -5.01 13.69 49.73
C ASP A 6 -5.25 14.30 48.34
N GLY A 7 -4.23 14.94 47.75
CA GLY A 7 -4.31 15.50 46.40
C GLY A 7 -4.48 14.44 45.31
N TYR A 8 -3.78 13.31 45.42
CA TYR A 8 -3.92 12.20 44.48
C TYR A 8 -5.27 11.50 44.61
N GLU A 9 -5.78 11.29 45.82
CA GLU A 9 -7.10 10.68 46.03
C GLU A 9 -8.21 11.54 45.42
N VAL A 10 -8.14 12.87 45.57
CA VAL A 10 -9.08 13.81 44.94
C VAL A 10 -8.98 13.75 43.42
N ARG A 11 -7.77 13.64 42.86
CA ARG A 11 -7.56 13.55 41.40
C ARG A 11 -8.10 12.24 40.82
N ILE A 12 -7.88 11.11 41.51
CA ILE A 12 -8.40 9.81 41.10
C ILE A 12 -9.92 9.80 41.15
N LYS A 13 -10.54 10.29 42.22
CA LYS A 13 -12.01 10.43 42.31
C LYS A 13 -12.58 11.34 41.22
N SER A 14 -11.87 12.42 40.87
CA SER A 14 -12.28 13.29 39.76
C SER A 14 -12.22 12.57 38.40
N LEU A 15 -11.18 11.77 38.15
CA LEU A 15 -11.04 10.99 36.93
C LEU A 15 -12.08 9.86 36.85
N GLU A 16 -12.36 9.19 37.96
CA GLU A 16 -13.41 8.17 38.04
C GLU A 16 -14.78 8.77 37.74
N ASN A 17 -15.12 9.92 38.35
CA ASN A 17 -16.37 10.62 38.07
C ASN A 17 -16.46 11.10 36.62
N GLN A 18 -15.36 11.58 36.02
CA GLN A 18 -15.34 11.94 34.61
C GLN A 18 -15.55 10.72 33.72
N THR A 19 -14.89 9.61 34.02
CA THR A 19 -15.02 8.36 33.26
C THR A 19 -16.44 7.80 33.34
N ALA A 20 -17.03 7.80 34.54
CA ALA A 20 -18.42 7.41 34.75
C ALA A 20 -19.38 8.32 33.97
N HIS A 21 -19.16 9.64 33.99
CA HIS A 21 -19.98 10.60 33.26
C HIS A 21 -19.89 10.41 31.74
N TYR A 22 -18.68 10.20 31.20
CA TYR A 22 -18.49 9.92 29.78
C TYR A 22 -19.09 8.57 29.37
N SER A 23 -18.99 7.55 30.22
CA SER A 23 -19.63 6.25 29.98
C SER A 23 -21.15 6.37 29.96
N GLU A 24 -21.74 7.12 30.91
CA GLU A 24 -23.19 7.35 30.96
C GLU A 24 -23.66 8.15 29.74
N GLN A 25 -22.92 9.18 29.34
CA GLN A 25 -23.22 9.95 28.13
C GLN A 25 -23.15 9.07 26.87
N ALA A 26 -22.13 8.21 26.74
CA ALA A 26 -22.01 7.29 25.61
C ALA A 26 -23.18 6.30 25.54
N LEU A 27 -23.64 5.78 26.69
CA LEU A 27 -24.80 4.90 26.77
C LEU A 27 -26.09 5.62 26.36
N LEU A 28 -26.29 6.85 26.84
CA LEU A 28 -27.45 7.67 26.46
C LEU A 28 -27.45 7.99 24.95
N GLU A 29 -26.30 8.32 24.37
CA GLU A 29 -26.17 8.53 22.93
C GLU A 29 -26.45 7.26 22.12
N GLN A 30 -26.03 6.09 22.63
CA GLN A 30 -26.31 4.80 22.01
C GLN A 30 -27.80 4.46 22.09
N GLU A 31 -28.45 4.62 23.24
CA GLU A 31 -29.89 4.44 23.40
C GLU A 31 -30.68 5.39 22.50
N GLN A 32 -30.27 6.65 22.40
CA GLN A 32 -30.91 7.62 21.52
C GLN A 32 -30.77 7.23 20.04
N ARG A 33 -29.60 6.71 19.62
CA ARG A 33 -29.40 6.18 18.26
C ARG A 33 -30.27 4.96 17.99
N VAL A 34 -30.38 4.03 18.93
CA VAL A 34 -31.25 2.85 18.80
C VAL A 34 -32.71 3.26 18.69
N LEU A 35 -33.19 4.19 19.53
CA LEU A 35 -34.55 4.72 19.45
C LEU A 35 -34.81 5.49 18.15
N ALA A 36 -33.84 6.25 17.65
CA ALA A 36 -33.95 6.93 16.36
C ALA A 36 -34.07 5.93 15.20
N SER A 37 -33.21 4.90 15.18
CA SER A 37 -33.26 3.85 14.17
C SER A 37 -34.57 3.05 14.24
N LEU A 38 -35.06 2.72 15.43
CA LEU A 38 -36.35 2.07 15.61
C LEU A 38 -37.51 2.94 15.10
N ARG A 39 -37.47 4.26 15.34
CA ARG A 39 -38.47 5.18 14.78
C ARG A 39 -38.40 5.26 13.26
N GLU A 40 -37.20 5.29 12.67
CA GLU A 40 -37.04 5.25 11.21
C GLU A 40 -37.58 3.94 10.62
N ILE A 41 -37.30 2.80 11.26
CA ILE A 41 -37.85 1.50 10.86
C ILE A 41 -39.38 1.52 10.96
N THR A 42 -39.94 1.98 12.08
CA THR A 42 -41.39 2.13 12.25
C THR A 42 -41.99 3.01 11.15
N GLN A 43 -41.38 4.15 10.86
CA GLN A 43 -41.86 5.08 9.83
C GLN A 43 -41.79 4.46 8.44
N ASN A 44 -40.71 3.74 8.11
CA ASN A 44 -40.57 3.02 6.85
C ASN A 44 -41.62 1.92 6.71
N VAL A 45 -41.94 1.20 7.78
CA VAL A 45 -42.98 0.16 7.78
C VAL A 45 -44.36 0.76 7.62
N ILE A 46 -44.64 1.91 8.24
CA ILE A 46 -45.89 2.65 8.03
C ILE A 46 -46.00 3.13 6.58
N ALA A 47 -44.93 3.68 6.00
CA ALA A 47 -44.91 4.10 4.60
C ALA A 47 -45.12 2.92 3.64
N MET A 48 -44.46 1.77 3.89
CA MET A 48 -44.68 0.54 3.12
C MET A 48 -46.12 0.03 3.25
N GLY A 49 -46.75 0.14 4.42
CA GLY A 49 -48.15 -0.23 4.63
C GLY A 49 -49.15 0.67 3.90
N GLN A 50 -48.82 1.94 3.67
CA GLN A 50 -49.64 2.85 2.86
C GLN A 50 -49.56 2.52 1.38
N GLU A 51 -48.39 2.13 0.89
CA GLU A 51 -48.16 1.81 -0.53
C GLU A 51 -48.51 0.36 -0.88
N ASN A 52 -48.51 -0.55 0.09
CA ASN A 52 -48.57 -1.99 -0.14
C ASN A 52 -49.57 -2.68 0.79
N SER A 53 -50.69 -3.18 0.25
CA SER A 53 -51.75 -3.84 1.01
C SER A 53 -51.30 -5.13 1.71
N LEU A 54 -50.10 -5.63 1.42
CA LEU A 54 -49.50 -6.80 2.07
C LEU A 54 -48.91 -6.49 3.45
N VAL A 55 -48.65 -5.22 3.76
CA VAL A 55 -48.05 -4.80 5.03
C VAL A 55 -49.16 -4.25 5.94
N GLU A 56 -49.91 -5.14 6.57
CA GLU A 56 -50.84 -4.78 7.65
C GLU A 56 -50.08 -4.69 8.98
N ILE A 57 -49.97 -3.47 9.51
CA ILE A 57 -49.56 -3.27 10.91
C ILE A 57 -50.75 -3.66 11.77
N LYS A 58 -50.70 -4.86 12.37
CA LYS A 58 -51.65 -5.25 13.41
C LYS A 58 -51.38 -4.42 14.66
N GLY A 59 -52.05 -3.28 14.74
CA GLY A 59 -52.08 -2.37 15.86
C GLY A 59 -53.02 -1.25 15.47
N GLU A 60 -54.20 -1.23 16.08
CA GLU A 60 -55.26 -0.26 15.81
C GLU A 60 -54.68 1.15 15.78
N LEU A 61 -54.70 1.78 14.61
CA LEU A 61 -54.25 3.16 14.37
C LEU A 61 -55.13 4.20 15.10
N GLU A 62 -56.00 3.78 16.04
CA GLU A 62 -57.02 4.61 16.67
C GLU A 62 -56.60 5.21 18.02
N SER A 63 -55.51 4.75 18.65
CA SER A 63 -54.98 5.44 19.83
C SER A 63 -54.09 6.61 19.41
N LYS A 64 -54.65 7.83 19.53
CA LYS A 64 -54.02 9.16 19.36
C LYS A 64 -52.80 9.46 20.24
N GLU A 65 -52.11 8.44 20.72
CA GLU A 65 -50.88 8.59 21.45
C GLU A 65 -49.79 7.97 20.58
N GLU A 66 -49.04 8.83 19.87
CA GLU A 66 -47.77 8.53 19.18
C GLU A 66 -46.67 8.01 20.15
N SER A 67 -47.07 7.65 21.36
CA SER A 67 -46.27 7.08 22.42
C SER A 67 -45.97 5.62 22.08
N GLU A 68 -44.82 5.43 21.43
CA GLU A 68 -44.04 4.18 21.49
C GLU A 68 -44.59 2.95 20.75
N LEU A 69 -45.08 3.15 19.52
CA LEU A 69 -45.12 2.07 18.53
C LEU A 69 -43.69 1.76 18.04
N VAL A 70 -42.92 1.06 18.88
CA VAL A 70 -41.62 0.50 18.52
C VAL A 70 -41.88 -0.86 17.87
N ILE A 71 -41.74 -0.95 16.55
CA ILE A 71 -41.85 -2.22 15.84
C ILE A 71 -40.60 -3.03 16.17
N ASP A 72 -40.78 -4.18 16.83
CA ASP A 72 -39.69 -5.10 17.15
C ASP A 72 -39.11 -5.68 15.86
N PRO A 73 -37.82 -5.38 15.53
CA PRO A 73 -37.23 -5.81 14.28
C PRO A 73 -36.94 -7.32 14.24
N SER A 74 -36.99 -8.01 15.38
CA SER A 74 -36.68 -9.44 15.48
C SER A 74 -37.59 -10.31 14.61
N GLY A 75 -38.83 -9.85 14.35
CA GLY A 75 -39.80 -10.56 13.51
C GLY A 75 -39.68 -10.29 12.00
N PHE A 76 -38.83 -9.35 11.56
CA PHE A 76 -38.70 -9.07 10.12
C PHE A 76 -38.09 -10.23 9.36
N GLN A 77 -37.13 -10.96 9.94
CA GLN A 77 -36.47 -12.03 9.21
C GLN A 77 -37.46 -13.14 8.80
N GLU A 78 -38.31 -13.59 9.72
CA GLU A 78 -39.34 -14.60 9.42
C GLU A 78 -40.35 -14.09 8.37
N LYS A 79 -40.72 -12.80 8.44
CA LYS A 79 -41.61 -12.19 7.43
C LYS A 79 -40.94 -12.00 6.07
N ILE A 80 -39.64 -11.69 6.05
CA ILE A 80 -38.86 -11.60 4.82
C ILE A 80 -38.74 -12.98 4.19
N ASP A 81 -38.48 -14.03 4.98
CA ASP A 81 -38.37 -15.40 4.48
C ASP A 81 -39.70 -15.87 3.89
N THR A 82 -40.84 -15.61 4.56
CA THR A 82 -42.18 -15.91 4.00
C THR A 82 -42.51 -15.07 2.75
N PHE A 83 -42.04 -13.83 2.68
CA PHE A 83 -42.18 -13.00 1.48
C PHE A 83 -41.32 -13.52 0.33
N VAL A 84 -40.10 -14.00 0.60
CA VAL A 84 -39.23 -14.64 -0.40
C VAL A 84 -39.89 -15.90 -0.94
N GLU A 85 -40.44 -16.76 -0.07
CA GLU A 85 -41.21 -17.94 -0.49
C GLU A 85 -42.43 -17.57 -1.35
N LEU A 86 -43.16 -16.51 -0.98
CA LEU A 86 -44.29 -16.01 -1.77
C LEU A 86 -43.84 -15.49 -3.14
N VAL A 87 -42.71 -14.78 -3.21
CA VAL A 87 -42.14 -14.27 -4.47
C VAL A 87 -41.66 -15.43 -5.35
N GLU A 88 -41.07 -16.47 -4.77
CA GLU A 88 -40.71 -17.69 -5.50
C GLU A 88 -41.94 -18.40 -6.05
N LEU A 89 -43.01 -18.51 -5.26
CA LEU A 89 -44.28 -19.06 -5.72
C LEU A 89 -44.90 -18.22 -6.83
N LEU A 90 -44.84 -16.89 -6.72
CA LEU A 90 -45.33 -15.97 -7.75
C LEU A 90 -44.53 -16.11 -9.05
N LYS A 91 -43.21 -16.33 -8.94
CA LYS A 91 -42.34 -16.59 -10.08
C LYS A 91 -42.69 -17.92 -10.77
N VAL A 92 -42.91 -18.98 -10.00
CA VAL A 92 -43.31 -20.29 -10.57
C VAL A 92 -44.67 -20.17 -11.26
N THR A 93 -45.65 -19.57 -10.61
CA THR A 93 -46.99 -19.38 -11.21
C THR A 93 -46.96 -18.47 -12.44
N HIS A 94 -46.13 -17.43 -12.46
CA HIS A 94 -45.92 -16.61 -13.65
C HIS A 94 -45.27 -17.42 -14.79
N LEU A 95 -44.27 -18.24 -14.50
CA LEU A 95 -43.64 -19.13 -15.49
C LEU A 95 -44.64 -20.16 -16.03
N GLU A 96 -45.50 -20.73 -15.17
CA GLU A 96 -46.57 -21.63 -15.60
C GLU A 96 -47.58 -20.91 -16.49
N GLN A 97 -47.99 -19.69 -16.14
CA GLN A 97 -48.92 -18.89 -16.94
C GLN A 97 -48.31 -18.50 -18.29
N GLU A 98 -47.03 -18.13 -18.33
CA GLU A 98 -46.28 -17.83 -19.56
C GLU A 98 -46.10 -19.08 -20.43
N THR A 99 -45.85 -20.24 -19.80
CA THR A 99 -45.77 -21.51 -20.50
C THR A 99 -47.13 -21.90 -21.09
N LEU A 100 -48.22 -21.69 -20.35
CA LEU A 100 -49.58 -21.91 -20.82
C LEU A 100 -49.94 -20.94 -21.97
N ASP A 101 -49.60 -19.65 -21.85
CA ASP A 101 -49.84 -18.68 -22.91
C ASP A 101 -49.05 -19.03 -24.17
N ASN A 102 -47.77 -19.38 -24.04
CA ASN A 102 -46.97 -19.89 -25.15
C ASN A 102 -47.61 -21.14 -25.77
N PHE A 103 -48.04 -22.10 -24.96
CA PHE A 103 -48.73 -23.30 -25.45
C PHE A 103 -50.01 -22.93 -26.21
N LEU A 104 -50.83 -22.03 -25.69
CA LEU A 104 -52.06 -21.57 -26.35
C LEU A 104 -51.74 -20.78 -27.63
N ARG A 105 -50.70 -19.94 -27.65
CA ARG A 105 -50.24 -19.24 -28.85
C ARG A 105 -49.82 -20.23 -29.93
N TYR A 106 -49.04 -21.24 -29.56
CA TYR A 106 -48.58 -22.29 -30.47
C TYR A 106 -49.68 -23.27 -30.86
N THR A 107 -50.77 -23.39 -30.11
CA THR A 107 -51.85 -24.36 -30.41
C THR A 107 -53.05 -23.70 -31.12
N ILE A 108 -53.44 -22.50 -30.72
CA ILE A 108 -54.59 -21.77 -31.28
C ILE A 108 -54.19 -20.98 -32.53
N SER A 109 -53.06 -20.25 -32.49
CA SER A 109 -52.60 -19.46 -33.66
C SER A 109 -52.16 -20.36 -34.80
N SER A 110 -51.78 -21.60 -34.50
CA SER A 110 -51.41 -22.60 -35.49
C SER A 110 -52.57 -23.49 -35.91
N SER A 111 -53.84 -23.08 -35.78
CA SER A 111 -55.03 -23.85 -36.23
C SER A 111 -55.04 -24.26 -37.73
N ASN A 112 -53.95 -24.02 -38.48
CA ASN A 112 -53.60 -24.74 -39.71
C ASN A 112 -52.81 -26.06 -39.52
N LEU A 113 -52.57 -26.53 -38.29
CA LEU A 113 -51.87 -27.79 -37.99
C LEU A 113 -52.72 -29.04 -38.32
N LEU A 114 -54.02 -28.86 -38.55
CA LEU A 114 -54.93 -29.91 -39.04
C LEU A 114 -54.59 -30.43 -40.46
N GLN A 115 -53.54 -29.90 -41.11
CA GLN A 115 -53.08 -30.42 -42.41
C GLN A 115 -51.89 -31.38 -42.31
N ILE A 116 -51.23 -31.51 -41.16
CA ILE A 116 -50.14 -32.49 -40.98
C ILE A 116 -50.76 -33.86 -40.69
N ASN A 117 -51.18 -34.56 -41.75
CA ASN A 117 -51.83 -35.87 -41.62
C ASN A 117 -50.85 -37.04 -41.50
N SER A 118 -49.53 -36.80 -41.62
CA SER A 118 -48.52 -37.86 -41.59
C SER A 118 -47.15 -37.35 -41.14
N VAL A 119 -46.39 -38.21 -40.47
CA VAL A 119 -44.99 -37.99 -40.07
C VAL A 119 -44.07 -37.78 -41.30
N GLN A 120 -44.50 -38.21 -42.49
CA GLN A 120 -43.78 -37.98 -43.75
C GLN A 120 -44.12 -36.65 -44.44
N ASP A 121 -45.01 -35.85 -43.87
CA ASP A 121 -45.39 -34.57 -44.47
C ASP A 121 -44.20 -33.60 -44.45
N ALA A 122 -43.95 -32.93 -45.57
CA ALA A 122 -42.71 -32.14 -45.76
C ALA A 122 -42.54 -31.06 -44.69
N LYS A 123 -43.65 -30.47 -44.23
CA LYS A 123 -43.66 -29.51 -43.12
C LYS A 123 -43.27 -30.12 -41.78
N TYR A 124 -43.65 -31.37 -41.51
CA TYR A 124 -43.27 -32.04 -40.26
C TYR A 124 -41.77 -32.31 -40.24
N VAL A 125 -41.21 -32.79 -41.34
CA VAL A 125 -39.77 -33.05 -41.48
C VAL A 125 -38.96 -31.75 -41.34
N GLU A 126 -39.44 -30.64 -41.92
CA GLU A 126 -38.81 -29.33 -41.77
C GLU A 126 -38.85 -28.84 -40.32
N LEU A 127 -39.99 -28.96 -39.65
CA LEU A 127 -40.14 -28.56 -38.24
C LEU A 127 -39.31 -29.45 -37.30
N GLU A 128 -39.28 -30.76 -37.53
CA GLU A 128 -38.44 -31.70 -36.79
C GLU A 128 -36.96 -31.37 -36.96
N SER A 129 -36.54 -30.99 -38.18
CA SER A 129 -35.18 -30.51 -38.43
C SER A 129 -34.87 -29.21 -37.67
N GLN A 130 -35.79 -28.24 -37.66
CA GLN A 130 -35.61 -26.98 -36.93
C GLN A 130 -35.56 -27.19 -35.42
N VAL A 131 -36.44 -28.04 -34.86
CA VAL A 131 -36.44 -28.40 -33.44
C VAL A 131 -35.13 -29.09 -33.08
N LYS A 132 -34.66 -30.02 -33.91
CA LYS A 132 -33.39 -30.71 -33.69
C LYS A 132 -32.18 -29.77 -33.77
N GLU A 133 -32.21 -28.78 -34.65
CA GLU A 133 -31.19 -27.72 -34.73
C GLU A 133 -31.22 -26.81 -33.50
N LEU A 134 -32.39 -26.45 -33.00
CA LEU A 134 -32.55 -25.71 -31.75
C LEU A 134 -32.03 -26.52 -30.55
N GLU A 135 -32.44 -27.78 -30.42
CA GLU A 135 -32.04 -28.67 -29.33
C GLU A 135 -30.53 -29.00 -29.36
N GLN A 136 -29.96 -29.35 -30.52
CA GLN A 136 -28.54 -29.72 -30.59
C GLN A 136 -27.61 -28.50 -30.75
N GLY A 137 -28.05 -27.47 -31.45
CA GLY A 137 -27.24 -26.28 -31.73
C GLY A 137 -27.30 -25.29 -30.58
N THR A 138 -28.49 -24.70 -30.36
CA THR A 138 -28.63 -23.59 -29.42
C THR A 138 -28.59 -24.03 -27.97
N LEU A 139 -29.33 -25.09 -27.59
CA LEU A 139 -29.38 -25.53 -26.20
C LEU A 139 -28.03 -26.08 -25.73
N GLU A 140 -27.35 -26.88 -26.55
CA GLU A 140 -26.03 -27.42 -26.19
C GLU A 140 -24.94 -26.34 -26.19
N SER A 141 -25.06 -25.31 -27.04
CA SER A 141 -24.18 -24.13 -27.00
C SER A 141 -24.37 -23.35 -25.69
N HIS A 142 -25.62 -23.04 -25.34
CA HIS A 142 -25.92 -22.33 -24.08
C HIS A 142 -25.53 -23.16 -22.85
N LYS A 143 -25.70 -24.48 -22.88
CA LYS A 143 -25.25 -25.35 -21.80
C LYS A 143 -23.72 -25.30 -21.62
N ARG A 144 -22.96 -25.30 -22.73
CA ARG A 144 -21.50 -25.13 -22.69
C ARG A 144 -21.10 -23.75 -22.18
N GLU A 145 -21.81 -22.70 -22.56
CA GLU A 145 -21.58 -21.33 -22.10
C GLU A 145 -21.88 -21.17 -20.60
N ILE A 146 -22.95 -21.79 -20.11
CA ILE A 146 -23.28 -21.86 -18.69
C ILE A 146 -22.19 -22.59 -17.90
N GLU A 147 -21.72 -23.76 -18.37
CA GLU A 147 -20.64 -24.49 -17.70
C GLU A 147 -19.31 -23.70 -17.72
N ALA A 148 -19.00 -23.01 -18.81
CA ALA A 148 -17.83 -22.12 -18.88
C ALA A 148 -17.93 -20.97 -17.87
N THR A 149 -19.10 -20.33 -17.79
CA THR A 149 -19.37 -19.24 -16.84
C THR A 149 -19.30 -19.74 -15.39
N LYS A 150 -19.86 -20.92 -15.11
CA LYS A 150 -19.76 -21.57 -13.79
C LYS A 150 -18.31 -21.89 -13.41
N GLY A 151 -17.49 -22.33 -14.36
CA GLY A 151 -16.06 -22.50 -14.18
C GLY A 151 -15.33 -21.20 -13.84
N GLN A 152 -15.66 -20.11 -14.54
CA GLN A 152 -15.11 -18.77 -14.26
C GLN A 152 -15.51 -18.28 -12.87
N ILE A 153 -16.78 -18.42 -12.48
CA ILE A 153 -17.26 -18.06 -11.13
C ILE A 153 -16.49 -18.85 -10.08
N LYS A 154 -16.30 -20.16 -10.27
CA LYS A 154 -15.56 -20.99 -9.31
C LYS A 154 -14.10 -20.52 -9.16
N ASN A 155 -13.44 -20.18 -10.26
CA ASN A 155 -12.08 -19.67 -10.23
C ASN A 155 -12.01 -18.31 -9.51
N LEU A 156 -12.94 -17.40 -9.81
CA LEU A 156 -13.02 -16.10 -9.12
C LEU A 156 -13.28 -16.26 -7.62
N CYS A 157 -14.17 -17.19 -7.22
CA CYS A 157 -14.41 -17.48 -5.81
C CYS A 157 -13.16 -18.03 -5.12
N GLN A 158 -12.36 -18.84 -5.81
CA GLN A 158 -11.11 -19.36 -5.27
C GLN A 158 -10.05 -18.25 -5.13
N GLU A 159 -9.93 -17.36 -6.11
CA GLU A 159 -9.07 -16.18 -6.03
C GLU A 159 -9.50 -15.24 -4.89
N LEU A 160 -10.80 -15.01 -4.73
CA LEU A 160 -11.35 -14.20 -3.64
C LEU A 160 -11.05 -14.82 -2.27
N SER A 161 -11.16 -16.15 -2.14
CA SER A 161 -10.81 -16.86 -0.91
C SER A 161 -9.34 -16.68 -0.56
N MET A 162 -8.43 -16.84 -1.54
CA MET A 162 -7.00 -16.65 -1.32
C MET A 162 -6.66 -15.20 -0.95
N ALA A 163 -7.33 -14.23 -1.57
CA ALA A 163 -7.17 -12.82 -1.23
C ALA A 163 -7.67 -12.53 0.21
N GLN A 164 -8.79 -13.11 0.61
CA GLN A 164 -9.32 -12.98 1.96
C GLN A 164 -8.38 -13.60 3.01
N ASP A 165 -7.80 -14.76 2.73
CA ASP A 165 -6.82 -15.39 3.62
C ASP A 165 -5.57 -14.53 3.78
N SER A 166 -5.08 -13.92 2.70
CA SER A 166 -3.96 -12.97 2.74
C SER A 166 -4.30 -11.71 3.55
N ILE A 167 -5.51 -11.17 3.41
CA ILE A 167 -5.96 -10.02 4.22
C ILE A 167 -5.99 -10.40 5.69
N ASN A 168 -6.54 -11.57 6.03
CA ASN A 168 -6.59 -12.05 7.42
C ASN A 168 -5.20 -12.22 8.03
N GLU A 169 -4.23 -12.75 7.27
CA GLU A 169 -2.84 -12.88 7.70
C GLU A 169 -2.21 -11.52 7.96
N THR A 170 -2.37 -10.56 7.04
CA THR A 170 -1.86 -9.19 7.25
C THR A 170 -2.52 -8.49 8.44
N PHE A 171 -3.80 -8.76 8.69
CA PHE A 171 -4.52 -8.22 9.85
C PHE A 171 -3.96 -8.81 11.15
N LEU A 172 -3.69 -10.11 11.19
CA LEU A 172 -3.09 -10.77 12.34
C LEU A 172 -1.69 -10.24 12.63
N ASP A 173 -0.85 -10.10 11.60
CA ASP A 173 0.50 -9.53 11.74
C ASP A 173 0.46 -8.08 12.25
N THR A 174 -0.48 -7.29 11.74
CA THR A 174 -0.65 -5.90 12.17
C THR A 174 -1.15 -5.84 13.62
N SER A 175 -2.06 -6.73 14.01
CA SER A 175 -2.55 -6.83 15.39
C SER A 175 -1.44 -7.21 16.36
N ASN A 176 -0.60 -8.19 16.00
CA ASN A 176 0.55 -8.59 16.80
C ASN A 176 1.54 -7.42 16.97
N ALA A 177 1.83 -6.68 15.89
CA ALA A 177 2.69 -5.50 15.97
C ALA A 177 2.11 -4.38 16.84
N LEU A 178 0.79 -4.20 16.83
CA LEU A 178 0.07 -3.27 17.72
C LEU A 178 0.16 -3.70 19.19
N GLU A 179 0.00 -5.00 19.47
CA GLU A 179 0.16 -5.56 20.83
C GLU A 179 1.59 -5.39 21.34
N GLU A 180 2.61 -5.64 20.49
CA GLU A 180 4.01 -5.38 20.84
C GLU A 180 4.27 -3.90 21.11
N CYS A 181 3.70 -3.00 20.31
CA CYS A 181 3.81 -1.56 20.55
C CYS A 181 3.16 -1.17 21.88
N ASP A 182 2.00 -1.71 22.22
CA ASP A 182 1.31 -1.45 23.49
C ASP A 182 2.12 -1.98 24.68
N ALA A 183 2.70 -3.18 24.55
CA ALA A 183 3.59 -3.74 25.56
C ALA A 183 4.83 -2.86 25.81
N LEU A 184 5.48 -2.38 24.75
CA LEU A 184 6.62 -1.46 24.84
C LEU A 184 6.22 -0.11 25.45
N LEU A 185 5.01 0.39 25.13
CA LEU A 185 4.50 1.63 25.72
C LEU A 185 4.26 1.48 27.22
N ASN A 186 3.68 0.35 27.64
CA ASN A 186 3.46 0.01 29.04
C ASN A 186 4.79 -0.12 29.80
N GLU A 187 5.78 -0.82 29.24
CA GLU A 187 7.13 -0.90 29.82
C GLU A 187 7.76 0.49 30.00
N LEU A 188 7.65 1.35 28.99
CA LEU A 188 8.16 2.72 29.05
C LEU A 188 7.45 3.54 30.15
N THR A 189 6.14 3.39 30.30
CA THR A 189 5.40 4.08 31.37
C THR A 189 5.80 3.58 32.76
N GLN A 190 6.04 2.27 32.92
CA GLN A 190 6.49 1.69 34.18
C GLN A 190 7.89 2.20 34.57
N LEU A 191 8.83 2.19 33.62
CA LEU A 191 10.19 2.72 33.84
C LEU A 191 10.18 4.21 34.21
N ARG A 192 9.26 5.00 33.64
CA ARG A 192 9.09 6.42 34.04
C ARG A 192 8.57 6.58 35.46
N MET A 193 7.64 5.73 35.91
CA MET A 193 7.16 5.76 37.29
C MET A 193 8.25 5.36 38.28
N GLU A 194 9.00 4.29 37.97
CA GLU A 194 10.12 3.83 38.81
C GLU A 194 11.20 4.92 38.96
N LYS A 195 11.52 5.62 37.86
CA LYS A 195 12.44 6.77 37.88
C LYS A 195 11.96 7.90 38.80
N GLN A 196 10.68 8.29 38.71
CA GLN A 196 10.13 9.34 39.57
C GLN A 196 10.18 8.96 41.05
N THR A 197 9.96 7.68 41.39
CA THR A 197 10.06 7.22 42.78
C THR A 197 11.50 7.13 43.28
N SER A 198 12.47 6.89 42.39
CA SER A 198 13.87 6.76 42.77
C SER A 198 14.57 8.11 42.98
N GLU A 199 14.19 9.16 42.24
CA GLU A 199 14.78 10.50 42.39
C GLU A 199 14.38 11.18 43.72
N GLU A 200 13.33 10.72 44.40
CA GLU A 200 12.95 11.24 45.72
C GLU A 200 13.81 10.68 46.88
N ALA A 201 14.61 9.64 46.66
CA ALA A 201 15.30 8.94 47.76
C ALA A 201 16.75 9.40 48.03
N ASP A 202 17.56 9.72 47.03
CA ASP A 202 19.00 9.92 47.27
C ASP A 202 19.50 11.27 46.76
N THR A 203 19.40 12.24 47.67
CA THR A 203 20.33 13.38 47.71
C THR A 203 21.56 12.91 48.48
N ILE A 204 22.68 12.64 47.79
CA ILE A 204 24.07 12.90 48.23
C ILE A 204 25.00 12.54 47.05
N GLU A 205 25.56 13.62 46.50
CA GLU A 205 26.86 13.80 45.83
C GLU A 205 27.80 12.56 45.74
N ASP A 206 28.04 12.14 44.50
CA ASP A 206 29.15 11.29 43.99
C ASP A 206 29.45 9.97 44.73
N ASP A 207 28.47 9.06 44.80
CA ASP A 207 28.74 7.65 45.09
C ASP A 207 29.21 6.93 43.80
N PRO A 208 30.37 6.23 43.76
CA PRO A 208 30.84 5.44 42.62
C PRO A 208 29.79 4.46 42.07
N VAL A 209 28.81 4.04 42.87
CA VAL A 209 27.68 3.22 42.42
C VAL A 209 26.91 3.92 41.29
N SER A 210 26.66 5.22 41.42
CA SER A 210 25.98 6.03 40.40
C SER A 210 26.80 6.11 39.11
N GLN A 211 28.12 6.26 39.18
CA GLN A 211 28.97 6.23 37.99
C GLN A 211 28.93 4.86 37.30
N THR A 212 29.06 3.75 38.06
CA THR A 212 28.90 2.41 37.48
C THR A 212 27.49 2.17 36.91
N TYR A 213 26.47 2.79 37.48
CA TYR A 213 25.10 2.69 36.98
C TYR A 213 24.94 3.50 35.69
N GLU A 214 25.45 4.72 35.62
CA GLU A 214 25.47 5.53 34.40
C GLU A 214 26.27 4.84 33.28
N ASP A 215 27.42 4.26 33.61
CA ASP A 215 28.23 3.46 32.68
C ASP A 215 27.47 2.22 32.20
N TRP A 216 26.77 1.52 33.10
CA TRP A 216 25.94 0.39 32.74
C TRP A 216 24.74 0.80 31.87
N GLU A 217 24.08 1.91 32.19
CA GLU A 217 22.94 2.43 31.44
C GLU A 217 23.38 2.88 30.04
N SER A 218 24.51 3.58 29.93
CA SER A 218 25.09 3.97 28.64
C SER A 218 25.51 2.75 27.82
N LEU A 219 26.06 1.70 28.46
CA LEU A 219 26.38 0.44 27.81
C LEU A 219 25.11 -0.25 27.28
N GLN A 220 24.04 -0.30 28.07
CA GLN A 220 22.75 -0.86 27.64
C GLN A 220 22.14 -0.09 26.49
N LYS A 221 22.14 1.26 26.56
CA LYS A 221 21.70 2.11 25.45
C LYS A 221 22.51 1.84 24.19
N SER A 222 23.84 1.77 24.29
CA SER A 222 24.70 1.45 23.14
C SER A 222 24.40 0.06 22.58
N LYS A 223 24.12 -0.93 23.43
CA LYS A 223 23.80 -2.30 23.02
C LYS A 223 22.45 -2.38 22.30
N LEU A 224 21.46 -1.62 22.77
CA LEU A 224 20.17 -1.48 22.10
C LEU A 224 20.33 -0.79 20.74
N GLU A 225 21.09 0.31 20.68
CA GLU A 225 21.41 0.99 19.42
C GLU A 225 22.14 0.07 18.44
N LEU A 226 23.07 -0.77 18.91
CA LEU A 226 23.81 -1.72 18.08
C LEU A 226 22.88 -2.80 17.52
N ARG A 227 21.95 -3.32 18.33
CA ARG A 227 20.90 -4.26 17.86
C ARG A 227 19.99 -3.62 16.80
N LEU A 228 19.51 -2.41 17.05
CA LEU A 228 18.67 -1.69 16.09
C LEU A 228 19.42 -1.45 14.77
N LEU A 229 20.72 -1.16 14.83
CA LEU A 229 21.55 -1.00 13.65
C LEU A 229 21.78 -2.33 12.91
N GLU A 230 21.99 -3.43 13.62
CA GLU A 230 22.09 -4.79 13.04
C GLU A 230 20.79 -5.20 12.34
N GLU A 231 19.63 -4.89 12.94
CA GLU A 231 18.32 -5.15 12.32
C GLU A 231 18.11 -4.28 11.08
N GLU A 232 18.46 -2.99 11.14
CA GLU A 232 18.36 -2.07 10.01
C GLU A 232 19.29 -2.47 8.86
N THR A 233 20.51 -2.91 9.16
CA THR A 233 21.45 -3.42 8.14
C THR A 233 20.95 -4.71 7.50
N SER A 234 20.34 -5.62 8.28
CA SER A 234 19.72 -6.85 7.75
C SER A 234 18.52 -6.51 6.86
N ARG A 235 17.69 -5.55 7.25
CA ARG A 235 16.56 -5.04 6.47
C ARG A 235 17.01 -4.36 5.17
N LEU A 236 18.11 -3.62 5.20
CA LEU A 236 18.71 -3.02 4.01
C LEU A 236 19.31 -4.07 3.09
N GLN A 237 19.98 -5.09 3.63
CA GLN A 237 20.53 -6.20 2.85
C GLN A 237 19.42 -6.97 2.12
N SER A 238 18.31 -7.31 2.79
CA SER A 238 17.17 -7.98 2.14
C SER A 238 16.51 -7.12 1.07
N ARG A 239 16.43 -5.80 1.27
CA ARG A 239 16.01 -4.87 0.21
C ARG A 239 16.98 -4.88 -0.97
N VAL A 240 18.28 -4.82 -0.75
CA VAL A 240 19.27 -4.89 -1.84
C VAL A 240 19.14 -6.20 -2.61
N GLU A 241 19.02 -7.34 -1.93
CA GLU A 241 18.78 -8.65 -2.57
C GLU A 241 17.49 -8.66 -3.39
N SER A 242 16.39 -8.14 -2.85
CA SER A 242 15.12 -8.05 -3.59
C SER A 242 15.22 -7.13 -4.82
N TYR A 243 16.00 -6.03 -4.75
CA TYR A 243 16.25 -5.16 -5.89
C TYR A 243 17.13 -5.85 -6.95
N GLU A 244 18.15 -6.60 -6.53
CA GLU A 244 18.98 -7.39 -7.46
C GLU A 244 18.15 -8.47 -8.15
N ASP A 245 17.26 -9.14 -7.42
CA ASP A 245 16.36 -10.14 -7.98
C ASP A 245 15.32 -9.51 -8.91
N TYR A 246 14.78 -8.35 -8.54
CA TYR A 246 13.90 -7.58 -9.41
C TYR A 246 14.62 -7.14 -10.67
N GLN A 247 15.90 -6.74 -10.57
CA GLN A 247 16.71 -6.36 -11.72
C GLN A 247 17.00 -7.57 -12.62
N LYS A 248 17.32 -8.74 -12.05
CA LYS A 248 17.49 -9.99 -12.80
C LYS A 248 16.19 -10.40 -13.51
N ARG A 249 15.04 -10.30 -12.85
CA ARG A 249 13.71 -10.57 -13.44
C ARG A 249 13.32 -9.53 -14.49
N SER A 250 13.60 -8.25 -14.24
CA SER A 250 13.36 -7.15 -15.18
C SER A 250 14.17 -7.31 -16.47
N ARG A 251 15.43 -7.76 -16.36
CA ARG A 251 16.27 -8.14 -17.52
C ARG A 251 15.69 -9.31 -18.32
N GLN A 252 14.87 -10.17 -17.71
CA GLN A 252 14.19 -11.28 -18.40
C GLN A 252 12.83 -10.87 -19.00
N LEU A 253 12.11 -9.95 -18.36
CA LEU A 253 10.75 -9.53 -18.76
C LEU A 253 10.76 -8.40 -19.79
N SER A 254 11.78 -7.55 -19.77
CA SER A 254 11.93 -6.51 -20.77
C SER A 254 12.67 -7.09 -21.97
N ASN A 255 11.91 -7.46 -23.01
CA ASN A 255 12.37 -7.60 -24.40
C ASN A 255 12.95 -6.25 -24.89
N ASN A 256 14.00 -5.77 -24.23
CA ASN A 256 14.74 -4.56 -24.57
C ASN A 256 15.37 -4.80 -25.93
N ASP A 257 14.87 -4.04 -26.90
CA ASP A 257 15.35 -3.93 -28.27
C ASP A 257 16.87 -4.18 -28.32
N PRO A 258 17.35 -5.20 -29.05
CA PRO A 258 18.76 -5.61 -29.02
C PRO A 258 19.73 -4.47 -29.30
N ARG A 259 19.28 -3.39 -29.96
CA ARG A 259 20.04 -2.15 -30.16
C ARG A 259 20.34 -1.40 -28.86
N MET A 260 19.40 -1.32 -27.93
CA MET A 260 19.60 -0.67 -26.63
C MET A 260 20.61 -1.44 -25.78
N LEU A 261 20.53 -2.78 -25.79
CA LEU A 261 21.48 -3.63 -25.06
C LEU A 261 22.88 -3.54 -25.69
N GLN A 262 22.97 -3.50 -27.02
CA GLN A 262 24.22 -3.26 -27.73
C GLN A 262 24.78 -1.86 -27.45
N ASN A 263 23.94 -0.82 -27.40
CA ASN A 263 24.37 0.53 -27.08
C ASN A 263 24.85 0.65 -25.63
N HIS A 264 24.19 -0.02 -24.68
CA HIS A 264 24.63 -0.03 -23.29
C HIS A 264 25.96 -0.78 -23.15
N LYS A 265 26.09 -1.96 -23.78
CA LYS A 265 27.35 -2.70 -23.80
C LYS A 265 28.46 -1.94 -24.51
N ALA A 266 28.14 -1.20 -25.57
CA ALA A 266 29.08 -0.33 -26.26
C ALA A 266 29.49 0.86 -25.38
N LEU A 267 28.57 1.43 -24.60
CA LEU A 267 28.86 2.49 -23.63
C LEU A 267 29.72 1.97 -22.46
N GLU A 268 29.43 0.78 -21.93
CA GLU A 268 30.28 0.14 -20.90
C GLU A 268 31.68 -0.11 -21.43
N LEU A 269 31.81 -0.68 -22.64
CA LEU A 269 33.10 -0.88 -23.29
C LEU A 269 33.80 0.45 -23.60
N LEU A 270 33.06 1.51 -23.93
CA LEU A 270 33.62 2.85 -24.13
C LEU A 270 34.13 3.41 -22.81
N VAL A 271 33.37 3.27 -21.72
CA VAL A 271 33.77 3.68 -20.37
C VAL A 271 35.03 2.92 -19.95
N GLU A 272 35.08 1.59 -20.15
CA GLU A 272 36.24 0.76 -19.86
C GLU A 272 37.46 1.13 -20.74
N LEU A 273 37.24 1.39 -22.03
CA LEU A 273 38.28 1.85 -22.95
C LEU A 273 38.79 3.25 -22.56
N TRP A 274 37.91 4.12 -22.04
CA TRP A 274 38.30 5.41 -21.51
C TRP A 274 39.10 5.29 -20.22
N MET A 275 38.69 4.42 -19.30
CA MET A 275 39.45 4.15 -18.08
C MET A 275 40.86 3.61 -18.41
N THR A 276 40.98 2.77 -19.42
CA THR A 276 42.27 2.14 -19.78
C THR A 276 43.18 3.00 -20.65
N LYS A 277 42.62 3.85 -21.53
CA LYS A 277 43.41 4.67 -22.49
C LYS A 277 43.55 6.13 -22.11
N PHE A 278 42.56 6.74 -21.46
CA PHE A 278 42.56 8.17 -21.14
C PHE A 278 42.95 8.49 -19.69
N LEU A 279 42.90 7.50 -18.78
CA LEU A 279 43.37 7.67 -17.40
C LEU A 279 44.76 7.03 -17.12
N PRO A 280 45.78 7.05 -18.02
CA PRO A 280 47.10 6.57 -17.65
C PRO A 280 47.80 7.63 -16.79
N GLN A 281 47.42 7.72 -15.51
CA GLN A 281 48.27 8.16 -14.41
C GLN A 281 47.63 7.75 -13.07
N PRO A 282 48.39 7.13 -12.15
CA PRO A 282 47.85 6.63 -10.90
C PRO A 282 47.40 7.82 -10.04
N GLY A 283 46.16 7.80 -9.58
CA GLY A 283 45.62 8.83 -8.70
C GLY A 283 44.16 9.18 -8.94
N ILE A 284 43.53 8.73 -10.03
CA ILE A 284 42.13 9.07 -10.33
C ILE A 284 41.22 7.90 -9.94
N SER A 285 40.20 8.14 -9.11
CA SER A 285 39.16 7.15 -8.79
C SER A 285 37.75 7.74 -9.01
N HIS A 286 36.77 6.86 -9.25
CA HIS A 286 35.34 7.20 -9.44
C HIS A 286 35.04 8.25 -10.53
N LEU A 287 35.42 7.97 -11.79
CA LEU A 287 34.98 8.78 -12.92
C LEU A 287 33.50 8.50 -13.24
N GLU A 288 32.62 9.47 -12.94
CA GLU A 288 31.20 9.43 -13.29
C GLU A 288 30.90 10.38 -14.44
N LEU A 289 30.27 9.85 -15.49
CA LEU A 289 29.89 10.61 -16.68
C LEU A 289 28.37 10.78 -16.71
N PHE A 290 27.90 12.02 -16.70
CA PHE A 290 26.48 12.36 -16.80
C PHE A 290 26.18 12.92 -18.19
N PRO A 291 25.77 12.09 -19.17
CA PRO A 291 25.60 12.52 -20.55
C PRO A 291 24.49 13.56 -20.72
N GLN A 292 23.41 13.50 -19.93
CA GLN A 292 22.29 14.44 -20.02
C GLN A 292 22.65 15.84 -19.51
N SER A 293 23.42 15.93 -18.41
CA SER A 293 23.84 17.20 -17.83
C SER A 293 25.17 17.72 -18.39
N ARG A 294 25.83 16.93 -19.25
CA ARG A 294 27.15 17.21 -19.83
C ARG A 294 28.22 17.44 -18.75
N LYS A 295 28.13 16.67 -17.66
CA LYS A 295 29.04 16.76 -16.51
C LYS A 295 29.92 15.53 -16.40
N PHE A 296 31.17 15.75 -16.04
CA PHE A 296 32.12 14.70 -15.68
C PHE A 296 32.64 14.96 -14.28
N GLN A 297 32.58 13.96 -13.42
CA GLN A 297 33.08 14.02 -12.05
C GLN A 297 34.19 12.98 -11.89
N PHE A 298 35.32 13.38 -11.31
CA PHE A 298 36.39 12.45 -10.97
C PHE A 298 37.08 12.87 -9.68
N ASP A 299 37.54 11.89 -8.91
CA ASP A 299 38.32 12.11 -7.69
C ASP A 299 39.81 12.02 -8.02
N VAL A 300 40.60 13.01 -7.62
CA VAL A 300 42.06 13.03 -7.74
C VAL A 300 42.68 12.87 -6.37
N GLU A 301 43.16 11.65 -6.08
CA GLU A 301 43.67 11.22 -4.78
C GLU A 301 42.63 11.48 -3.67
N PRO A 302 42.75 10.95 -2.44
CA PRO A 302 41.62 10.94 -1.49
C PRO A 302 41.15 12.33 -0.99
N THR A 303 41.69 13.42 -1.52
CA THR A 303 41.46 14.79 -1.06
C THR A 303 40.57 15.65 -1.95
N PHE A 304 40.45 15.38 -3.26
CA PHE A 304 39.76 16.31 -4.17
C PHE A 304 38.78 15.62 -5.11
N THR A 305 37.58 16.18 -5.23
CA THR A 305 36.56 15.82 -6.22
C THR A 305 36.41 16.98 -7.21
N VAL A 306 36.60 16.72 -8.50
CA VAL A 306 36.52 17.72 -9.57
C VAL A 306 35.28 17.45 -10.42
N VAL A 307 34.44 18.47 -10.59
CA VAL A 307 33.25 18.43 -11.44
C VAL A 307 33.40 19.42 -12.59
N ILE A 308 33.34 18.92 -13.81
CA ILE A 308 33.50 19.72 -15.03
C ILE A 308 32.22 19.71 -15.83
N THR A 309 31.77 20.88 -16.28
CA THR A 309 30.61 21.06 -17.18
C THR A 309 31.07 21.62 -18.52
N LEU A 310 30.65 21.00 -19.63
CA LEU A 310 30.99 21.43 -20.99
C LEU A 310 29.81 22.17 -21.67
N ALA A 311 30.10 23.29 -22.35
CA ALA A 311 29.07 24.09 -23.02
C ALA A 311 28.62 23.42 -24.34
N ASP A 312 29.54 23.21 -25.29
CA ASP A 312 29.22 22.73 -26.65
C ASP A 312 30.21 21.67 -27.15
N GLN A 313 30.43 20.62 -26.35
CA GLN A 313 31.34 19.48 -26.60
C GLN A 313 32.85 19.81 -26.66
N THR A 314 33.25 21.05 -26.91
CA THR A 314 34.67 21.43 -27.05
C THR A 314 35.19 22.36 -25.96
N THR A 315 34.32 23.10 -25.26
CA THR A 315 34.73 24.16 -24.32
C THR A 315 34.26 23.91 -22.88
N PHE A 316 35.15 24.18 -21.92
CA PHE A 316 34.82 24.21 -20.50
C PHE A 316 33.88 25.38 -20.19
N GLN A 317 32.67 25.07 -19.71
CA GLN A 317 31.72 26.06 -19.21
C GLN A 317 31.99 26.40 -17.75
N ASN A 318 32.33 25.38 -16.95
CA ASN A 318 32.59 25.52 -15.54
C ASN A 318 33.41 24.33 -15.02
N VAL A 319 34.39 24.60 -14.16
CA VAL A 319 35.15 23.59 -13.41
C VAL A 319 34.95 23.90 -11.94
N GLN A 320 34.50 22.95 -11.14
CA GLN A 320 34.30 23.09 -9.70
C GLN A 320 35.16 22.06 -8.97
N VAL A 321 35.99 22.53 -8.04
CA VAL A 321 36.88 21.68 -7.24
C VAL A 321 36.42 21.69 -5.79
N TYR A 322 36.11 20.50 -5.27
CA TYR A 322 35.68 20.26 -3.91
C TYR A 322 36.78 19.56 -3.14
N ARG A 323 37.08 20.01 -1.91
CA ARG A 323 37.97 19.28 -1.00
C ARG A 323 37.13 18.34 -0.12
N LYS A 324 37.50 17.06 -0.11
CA LYS A 324 36.86 16.01 0.68
C LYS A 324 37.53 15.97 2.06
N ASP A 325 36.97 16.67 3.03
CA ASP A 325 37.23 16.36 4.44
C ASP A 325 36.22 15.32 4.91
N ALA A 326 36.63 14.41 5.81
CA ALA A 326 35.94 13.15 6.14
C ALA A 326 34.45 13.25 6.54
N LYS A 327 33.87 14.44 6.72
CA LYS A 327 32.45 14.65 6.99
C LYS A 327 31.75 15.70 6.11
N SER A 328 32.46 16.38 5.20
CA SER A 328 31.84 17.38 4.30
C SER A 328 32.71 17.72 3.09
N LEU A 329 32.09 17.81 1.91
CA LEU A 329 32.66 18.40 0.70
C LEU A 329 32.64 19.94 0.83
N VAL A 330 33.79 20.55 1.13
CA VAL A 330 33.92 22.01 1.20
C VAL A 330 34.46 22.51 -0.13
N MET A 331 33.76 23.44 -0.77
CA MET A 331 34.24 24.15 -1.97
C MET A 331 35.46 25.00 -1.61
N ASP A 332 36.61 24.74 -2.23
CA ASP A 332 37.77 25.61 -2.09
C ASP A 332 37.62 26.79 -3.06
N HIS A 333 36.91 27.84 -2.62
CA HIS A 333 36.54 29.00 -3.45
C HIS A 333 37.76 29.65 -4.12
N GLY A 334 38.91 29.70 -3.46
CA GLY A 334 40.13 30.29 -4.03
C GLY A 334 40.71 29.49 -5.20
N LEU A 335 40.74 28.16 -5.08
CA LEU A 335 41.16 27.25 -6.17
C LEU A 335 40.15 27.25 -7.32
N ASN A 336 38.86 27.28 -6.98
CA ASN A 336 37.78 27.28 -7.95
C ASN A 336 37.88 28.50 -8.86
N ASP A 337 38.13 29.70 -8.29
CA ASP A 337 38.27 30.92 -9.10
C ASP A 337 39.56 30.94 -9.94
N GLU A 338 40.69 30.46 -9.42
CA GLU A 338 41.97 30.40 -10.15
C GLU A 338 41.90 29.43 -11.35
N ILE A 339 41.29 28.27 -11.14
CA ILE A 339 41.09 27.25 -12.18
C ILE A 339 39.98 27.69 -13.16
N LYS A 340 38.86 28.19 -12.66
CA LYS A 340 37.75 28.66 -13.51
C LYS A 340 38.20 29.80 -14.43
N ASN A 341 39.01 30.74 -13.94
CA ASN A 341 39.51 31.84 -14.77
C ASN A 341 40.58 31.41 -15.78
N SER A 342 41.39 30.39 -15.48
CA SER A 342 42.43 29.91 -16.39
C SER A 342 41.92 28.97 -17.49
N TYR A 343 40.81 28.27 -17.27
CA TYR A 343 40.29 27.29 -18.23
C TYR A 343 38.93 27.64 -18.87
N LEU A 344 38.33 28.80 -18.57
CA LEU A 344 37.11 29.24 -19.26
C LEU A 344 37.41 29.48 -20.75
N GLY A 345 36.82 28.66 -21.63
CA GLY A 345 36.96 28.80 -23.08
C GLY A 345 38.11 28.04 -23.74
N THR A 346 38.88 27.22 -23.00
CA THR A 346 39.95 26.41 -23.62
C THR A 346 39.36 25.23 -24.41
N ASN A 347 39.69 25.14 -25.70
CA ASN A 347 39.20 24.07 -26.60
C ASN A 347 39.90 22.72 -26.40
N ASN A 348 41.06 22.69 -25.74
CA ASN A 348 41.85 21.47 -25.52
C ASN A 348 41.55 20.86 -24.15
N ILE A 349 40.45 20.10 -24.08
CA ILE A 349 39.96 19.47 -22.85
C ILE A 349 41.02 18.54 -22.23
N TYR A 350 41.76 17.77 -23.03
CA TYR A 350 42.77 16.83 -22.53
C TYR A 350 43.95 17.52 -21.84
N ASN A 351 44.47 18.60 -22.43
CA ASN A 351 45.56 19.36 -21.81
C ASN A 351 45.06 20.11 -20.58
N GLY A 352 43.86 20.70 -20.64
CA GLY A 352 43.25 21.35 -19.47
C GLY A 352 43.03 20.38 -18.31
N LEU A 353 42.55 19.17 -18.58
CA LEU A 353 42.41 18.11 -17.58
C LEU A 353 43.77 17.73 -16.97
N ASN A 354 44.77 17.45 -17.80
CA ASN A 354 46.11 17.10 -17.32
C ASN A 354 46.74 18.25 -16.51
N ASP A 355 46.55 19.50 -16.90
CA ASP A 355 47.06 20.66 -16.16
C ASP A 355 46.33 20.87 -14.82
N ILE A 356 45.01 20.66 -14.77
CA ILE A 356 44.22 20.67 -13.53
C ILE A 356 44.71 19.57 -12.58
N ILE A 357 44.88 18.35 -13.10
CA ILE A 357 45.34 17.19 -12.33
C ILE A 357 46.77 17.44 -11.81
N HIS A 358 47.69 17.92 -12.65
CA HIS A 358 49.05 18.24 -12.22
C HIS A 358 49.11 19.39 -11.22
N THR A 359 48.25 20.39 -11.34
CA THR A 359 48.18 21.50 -10.38
C THR A 359 47.68 21.03 -9.01
N LEU A 360 46.68 20.13 -9.00
CA LEU A 360 46.18 19.52 -7.77
C LEU A 360 47.23 18.60 -7.13
N GLN A 361 47.88 17.74 -7.91
CA GLN A 361 48.95 16.85 -7.43
C GLN A 361 50.16 17.63 -6.88
N ARG A 362 50.62 18.70 -7.55
CA ARG A 362 51.73 19.53 -7.03
C ARG A 362 51.41 20.15 -5.68
N ARG A 363 50.15 20.54 -5.41
CA ARG A 363 49.76 21.09 -4.10
C ARG A 363 49.61 20.02 -3.02
N VAL A 364 49.17 18.81 -3.36
CA VAL A 364 49.20 17.68 -2.41
C VAL A 364 50.64 17.38 -1.99
N GLN A 365 51.58 17.35 -2.94
CA GLN A 365 53.01 17.17 -2.63
C GLN A 365 53.61 18.33 -1.83
N ALA A 366 53.24 19.58 -2.14
CA ALA A 366 53.71 20.75 -1.39
C ALA A 366 53.21 20.76 0.07
N LYS A 367 52.02 20.22 0.36
CA LYS A 367 51.53 20.05 1.73
C LYS A 367 52.13 18.85 2.45
N GLY A 368 52.69 17.87 1.74
CA GLY A 368 53.38 16.73 2.32
C GLY A 368 54.88 16.95 2.64
N SER A 369 55.46 18.10 2.25
CA SER A 369 56.85 18.46 2.58
C SER A 369 56.98 19.57 3.65
N ASN A 370 55.89 19.90 4.33
CA ASN A 370 55.91 20.60 5.62
C ASN A 370 55.41 19.63 6.69
#